data_AF-A0A9X1WL53-F1
#
_entry.id   AF-A0A9X1WL53-F1
#
_cell.length_a   1.000
_cell.length_b   1.000
_cell.length_c   1.000
_cell.angle_alpha   90.00
_cell.angle_beta   90.00
_cell.angle_gamma   90.00
#
_symmetry.space_group_name_H-M   'P 1'
#
loop_
_entity.id
_entity.type
_entity.pdbx_description
1 polymer ?
#
loop_
_entity_poly.entity_id
_entity_poly.type
_entity_poly.pdbx_seq_one_letter_code
_entity_poly.pdbx_strand_id
1 'polypeptide(L)' 'MRTENQIQSKIKELTVQKKSLLTRLEAVRPDSTVHDSLTAQLLRVEDMISMLEWVLNEPSGNYHM' A
#
# COMPACT_ATOMS: atom_id res chain seq x y z
N MET A 1 -10.13 12.08 -15.03
CA MET A 1 -10.64 10.70 -15.19
C MET A 1 -11.13 10.18 -13.85
N ARG A 2 -12.21 9.37 -13.80
CA ARG A 2 -12.71 8.77 -12.55
C ARG A 2 -11.70 7.81 -11.91
N THR A 3 -10.91 7.14 -12.74
CA THR A 3 -9.92 6.11 -12.36
C THR A 3 -8.72 6.67 -11.58
N GLU A 4 -8.19 7.82 -11.99
CA GLU A 4 -7.04 8.44 -11.32
C GLU A 4 -7.38 8.87 -9.89
N ASN A 5 -8.51 9.56 -9.71
CA ASN A 5 -9.01 9.96 -8.40
C ASN A 5 -9.30 8.73 -7.51
N GLN A 6 -9.75 7.62 -8.10
CA GLN A 6 -9.96 6.35 -7.38
C GLN A 6 -8.64 5.73 -6.92
N ILE A 7 -7.62 5.71 -7.77
CA ILE A 7 -6.27 5.22 -7.43
C ILE A 7 -5.67 6.07 -6.30
N GLN A 8 -5.74 7.40 -6.40
CA GLN A 8 -5.26 8.31 -5.36
C GLN A 8 -6.00 8.15 -4.02
N SER A 9 -7.33 7.98 -4.05
CA SER A 9 -8.12 7.67 -2.84
C SER A 9 -7.65 6.36 -2.21
N LYS A 10 -7.41 5.34 -3.04
CA LYS A 10 -6.97 4.03 -2.56
C LYS A 10 -5.58 4.08 -1.93
N ILE A 11 -4.64 4.81 -2.54
CA ILE A 11 -3.30 5.03 -1.98
C ILE A 11 -3.40 5.71 -0.61
N LYS A 12 -4.28 6.71 -0.45
CA LYS A 12 -4.48 7.38 0.86
C LYS A 12 -5.01 6.42 1.92
N GLU A 13 -6.00 5.59 1.60
CA GLU A 13 -6.51 4.56 2.51
C GLU A 13 -5.40 3.58 2.93
N LEU A 14 -4.65 3.05 1.98
CA LEU A 14 -3.56 2.11 2.23
C LEU A 14 -2.44 2.77 3.04
N THR A 15 -2.17 4.06 2.84
CA THR A 15 -1.19 4.83 3.63
C THR A 15 -1.61 4.94 5.09
N VAL A 16 -2.91 5.16 5.37
CA VAL A 16 -3.43 5.17 6.75
C VAL A 16 -3.30 3.78 7.37
N GLN A 17 -3.61 2.71 6.62
CA GLN A 17 -3.43 1.33 7.10
C GLN A 17 -1.97 1.01 7.39
N LYS A 18 -1.05 1.41 6.51
CA LYS A 18 0.41 1.28 6.70
C LYS A 18 0.85 1.93 8.02
N LYS A 19 0.44 3.17 8.27
CA LYS A 19 0.76 3.88 9.53
C LYS A 19 0.24 3.12 10.75
N SER A 20 -1.00 2.62 10.69
CA SER A 20 -1.57 1.83 11.79
C SER A 20 -0.80 0.52 12.05
N LEU A 21 -0.36 -0.17 10.99
CA LEU A 21 0.46 -1.38 11.11
C LEU A 21 1.83 -1.08 11.71
N LEU A 22 2.48 0.01 11.31
CA LEU A 22 3.77 0.45 11.88
C LEU A 22 3.65 0.76 13.37
N THR A 23 2.64 1.53 13.80
CA THR A 23 2.40 1.80 15.23
C THR A 23 2.17 0.51 16.02
N ARG A 24 1.49 -0.47 15.43
CA ARG A 24 1.29 -1.78 16.08
C ARG A 24 2.58 -2.60 16.14
N LEU A 25 3.43 -2.54 15.12
CA LEU A 25 4.74 -3.20 15.12
C LEU A 25 5.64 -2.65 16.22
N GLU A 26 5.70 -1.33 16.38
CA GLU A 26 6.48 -0.66 17.44
C GLU A 26 6.04 -1.08 18.86
N ALA A 27 4.76 -1.43 19.03
CA ALA A 27 4.20 -1.85 20.31
C ALA A 27 4.39 -3.35 20.62
N VAL A 28 4.88 -4.15 19.67
CA VAL A 28 5.00 -5.62 19.79
C VAL A 28 6.47 -6.04 19.82
N ARG A 29 6.78 -7.14 20.52
CA ARG A 29 8.15 -7.66 20.60
C ARG A 29 8.63 -8.17 19.23
N PRO A 30 9.85 -7.79 18.78
CA PRO A 30 10.39 -8.13 17.45
C PRO A 30 10.46 -9.62 17.08
N ASP A 31 10.49 -10.52 18.07
CA ASP A 31 10.64 -11.97 17.84
C ASP A 31 9.35 -12.76 18.18
N SER A 32 8.20 -12.10 18.09
CA SER A 32 6.90 -12.73 18.32
C SER A 32 6.22 -13.07 17.00
N THR A 33 5.43 -14.16 17.00
CA THR A 33 4.61 -14.54 15.84
C THR A 33 3.63 -13.43 15.42
N VAL A 34 3.23 -12.58 16.36
CA VAL A 34 2.41 -11.39 16.10
C VAL A 34 3.19 -10.35 15.30
N HIS A 35 4.46 -10.11 15.64
CA HIS A 35 5.33 -9.21 14.90
C HIS A 35 5.57 -9.70 13.47
N ASP A 36 5.81 -11.00 13.28
CA ASP A 36 5.96 -11.60 11.95
C ASP A 36 4.70 -11.44 11.10
N SER A 37 3.53 -11.69 11.70
CA SER A 37 2.23 -11.53 11.05
C SER A 37 1.95 -10.07 10.66
N LEU A 38 2.30 -9.11 11.52
CA LEU A 38 2.16 -7.68 11.22
C LEU A 38 3.14 -7.22 10.15
N THR A 39 4.37 -7.73 10.16
CA THR A 39 5.39 -7.45 9.14
C THR A 39 4.94 -7.98 7.78
N ALA A 40 4.40 -9.20 7.73
CA ALA A 40 3.86 -9.77 6.49
C ALA A 40 2.64 -8.98 5.96
N GLN A 41 1.80 -8.42 6.85
CA GLN A 41 0.71 -7.53 6.45
C GLN A 41 1.23 -6.19 5.91
N LEU A 42 2.25 -5.62 6.57
CA LEU A 42 2.88 -4.38 6.15
C LEU A 42 3.45 -4.50 4.73
N LEU A 43 4.21 -5.57 4.46
CA LEU A 43 4.80 -5.84 3.15
C LEU A 43 3.74 -5.87 2.04
N ARG A 44 2.62 -6.56 2.26
CA ARG A 44 1.52 -6.60 1.27
C ARG A 44 0.91 -5.22 1.01
N VAL A 45 0.75 -4.40 2.04
CA VAL A 45 0.22 -3.03 1.88
C VAL A 45 1.20 -2.16 1.10
N GLU A 46 2.49 -2.30 1.36
CA GLU A 46 3.54 -1.58 0.62
C GLU A 46 3.56 -1.97 -0.85
N ASP A 47 3.52 -3.27 -1.16
CA ASP A 47 3.44 -3.76 -2.54
C ASP A 47 2.22 -3.21 -3.28
N MET A 48 1.05 -3.18 -2.61
CA MET A 48 -0.17 -2.62 -3.19
C MET A 48 -0.06 -1.12 -3.45
N ILE A 49 0.55 -0.36 -2.55
CA ILE A 49 0.80 1.08 -2.75
C ILE A 49 1.72 1.28 -3.94
N SER A 50 2.86 0.57 -4.00
CA SER A 50 3.83 0.71 -5.09
C SER A 50 3.24 0.34 -6.45
N MET A 51 2.39 -0.69 -6.53
CA MET A 51 1.68 -1.02 -7.77
C MET A 51 0.73 0.10 -8.21
N LEU A 52 -0.04 0.67 -7.29
CA LEU A 52 -0.97 1.76 -7.60
C LEU A 52 -0.24 3.05 -7.97
N GLU A 53 0.90 3.34 -7.33
CA GLU A 53 1.78 4.44 -7.71
C GLU A 53 2.37 4.22 -9.09
N TRP A 54 2.75 2.98 -9.45
CA TRP A 54 3.19 2.66 -10.79
C TRP A 54 2.10 2.92 -11.83
N VAL A 55 0.87 2.43 -11.60
CA VAL A 55 -0.27 2.67 -12.52
C VAL A 55 -0.59 4.15 -12.66
N LEU A 56 -0.47 4.92 -11.57
CA LEU A 56 -0.72 6.37 -11.60
C LEU A 56 0.31 7.13 -12.45
N ASN A 57 1.54 6.63 -12.50
CA ASN A 57 2.66 7.25 -13.22
C ASN A 57 2.97 6.57 -14.57
N GLU A 58 2.24 5.52 -14.95
CA GLU A 58 2.42 4.85 -16.24
C GLU A 58 2.11 5.85 -17.36
N PRO A 59 2.99 5.99 -18.38
CA PRO A 59 2.70 6.85 -19.52
C PRO A 59 1.43 6.36 -20.20
N SER A 60 0.46 7.25 -20.37
CA SER A 60 -0.80 6.99 -21.08
C SER A 60 -0.57 6.87 -22.59
N GLY A 61 0.15 5.81 -22.99
CA GLY A 61 0.25 5.39 -24.38
C GLY A 61 -1.10 4.81 -24.80
N ASN A 62 -1.87 5.57 -25.57
CA ASN A 62 -3.04 5.07 -26.28
C ASN A 62 -2.60 3.93 -27.24
N TYR A 63 -2.56 2.70 -26.77
CA TYR A 63 -2.77 1.52 -27.62
C TYR A 63 -4.26 1.21 -27.64
N HIS A 64 -5.02 2.10 -28.27
CA HIS A 64 -6.24 1.71 -28.97
C HIS A 64 -5.83 1.58 -30.44
N MET A 65 -5.43 0.38 -30.87
CA MET A 65 -5.59 -0.03 -32.28
C MET A 65 -6.93 -0.73 -32.42
#